data_AF-A0A968ZHF9-F1
#
_entry.id   AF-A0A968ZHF9-F1
#
_cell.length_a   1.000
_cell.length_b   1.000
_cell.length_c   1.000
_cell.angle_alpha   90.00
_cell.angle_beta   90.00
_cell.angle_gamma   90.00
#
_symmetry.space_group_name_H-M   'P 1'
#
loop_
_entity.id
_entity.type
_entity.pdbx_description
1 polymer ?
#
loop_
_entity_poly.entity_id
_entity_poly.type
_entity_poly.pdbx_seq_one_letter_code
_entity_poly.pdbx_strand_id
1 'polypeptide(L)'
;MILLLTAGDAALLVLYAFGPRALIFGEDRAVEMATALLFLAACVVGTLHLCRSRPRDYPILLPVAAVLGLIGFLDETSFGARIFGWSMPAMADGGEFDGAHDLVILIYRLALRADPMLIAAIGAGAGLVALVFAVRRRKALLALARRVGADPTYLAMAFSVASVAFASLLDLEIGILRRLGPLEEIAELDAALALLVTVMGACGRRARLEAGHRHHGRRQAQPNEEMRIE
;
A
#
# COMPACT_ATOMS: atom_id res chain seq x y z
N MET A 1 12.26 -6.10 7.89
CA MET A 1 11.36 -5.80 6.77
C MET A 1 12.15 -5.81 5.47
N ILE A 2 12.97 -4.80 5.17
CA ILE A 2 13.73 -4.71 3.90
C ILE A 2 14.46 -6.00 3.55
N LEU A 3 15.28 -6.56 4.46
CA LEU A 3 16.02 -7.80 4.20
C LEU A 3 15.12 -9.03 3.93
N LEU A 4 13.93 -9.08 4.55
CA LEU A 4 12.97 -10.16 4.32
C LEU A 4 12.27 -10.01 2.97
N LEU A 5 11.90 -8.78 2.58
CA LEU A 5 11.32 -8.49 1.27
C LEU A 5 12.34 -8.84 0.19
N THR A 6 13.57 -8.31 0.26
CA THR A 6 14.61 -8.58 -0.74
C THR A 6 14.97 -10.07 -0.88
N ALA A 7 14.91 -10.82 0.22
CA ALA A 7 15.14 -12.26 0.18
C ALA A 7 13.94 -13.02 -0.43
N GLY A 8 12.72 -12.58 -0.13
CA GLY A 8 11.49 -13.05 -0.75
C GLY A 8 11.48 -12.79 -2.26
N ASP A 9 11.81 -11.57 -2.68
CA ASP A 9 11.89 -11.17 -4.09
C ASP A 9 12.92 -12.01 -4.84
N ALA A 10 14.11 -12.19 -4.25
CA ALA A 10 15.14 -13.04 -4.82
C ALA A 10 14.66 -14.49 -4.99
N ALA A 11 13.94 -15.04 -4.00
CA ALA A 11 13.37 -16.38 -4.09
C ALA A 11 12.28 -16.46 -5.18
N LEU A 12 11.39 -15.47 -5.27
CA LEU A 12 10.37 -15.38 -6.31
C LEU A 12 10.98 -15.27 -7.71
N LEU A 13 12.05 -14.50 -7.87
CA LEU A 13 12.80 -14.40 -9.13
C LEU A 13 13.50 -15.71 -9.50
N VAL A 14 14.06 -16.43 -8.52
CA VAL A 14 14.63 -17.77 -8.75
C VAL A 14 13.54 -18.76 -9.17
N LEU A 15 12.38 -18.73 -8.51
CA LEU A 15 11.22 -19.55 -8.87
C LEU A 15 10.67 -19.19 -10.26
N TYR A 16 10.71 -17.92 -10.64
CA TYR A 16 10.36 -17.50 -11.99
C TYR A 16 11.33 -18.06 -13.03
N ALA A 17 12.64 -17.98 -12.76
CA ALA A 17 13.69 -18.41 -13.69
C ALA A 17 13.79 -19.94 -13.84
N PHE A 18 13.56 -20.70 -12.77
CA PHE A 18 13.85 -22.14 -12.71
C PHE A 18 12.68 -23.02 -12.23
N GLY A 19 11.59 -22.41 -11.77
CA GLY A 19 10.47 -23.09 -11.12
C GLY A 19 9.18 -23.13 -11.95
N PRO A 20 8.05 -23.50 -11.33
CA PRO A 20 6.76 -23.65 -12.01
C PRO A 20 6.09 -22.29 -12.24
N ARG A 21 6.64 -21.48 -13.16
CA ARG A 21 6.20 -20.11 -13.45
C ARG A 21 4.68 -19.95 -13.57
N ALA A 22 4.00 -20.86 -14.27
CA ALA A 22 2.58 -20.77 -14.60
C ALA A 22 1.64 -21.06 -13.41
N LEU A 23 2.18 -21.56 -12.29
CA LEU A 23 1.42 -21.74 -11.04
C LEU A 23 1.60 -20.55 -10.10
N ILE A 24 2.71 -19.82 -10.26
CA ILE A 24 3.12 -18.76 -9.33
C ILE A 24 2.69 -17.40 -9.87
N PHE A 25 2.97 -17.15 -11.15
CA PHE A 25 2.81 -15.85 -11.80
C PHE A 25 1.72 -15.86 -12.88
N GLY A 26 1.08 -14.72 -13.03
CA GLY A 26 0.01 -14.40 -13.96
C GLY A 26 -1.36 -14.36 -13.31
N GLU A 27 -2.37 -14.13 -14.14
CA GLU A 27 -3.77 -14.05 -13.77
C GLU A 27 -4.27 -15.27 -12.96
N ASP A 28 -4.96 -14.99 -11.87
CA ASP A 28 -5.53 -15.90 -10.89
C ASP A 28 -4.52 -16.86 -10.24
N ARG A 29 -3.24 -16.46 -10.16
CA ARG A 29 -2.16 -17.29 -9.61
C ARG A 29 -1.84 -16.98 -8.17
N ALA A 30 -0.87 -17.73 -7.64
CA ALA A 30 -0.55 -17.72 -6.23
C ALA A 30 -0.10 -16.34 -5.73
N VAL A 31 0.66 -15.59 -6.53
CA VAL A 31 1.15 -14.26 -6.13
C VAL A 31 0.01 -13.25 -6.07
N GLU A 32 -0.76 -13.07 -7.14
CA GLU A 32 -1.95 -12.20 -7.19
C GLU A 32 -2.93 -12.51 -6.04
N MET A 33 -3.27 -13.78 -5.82
CA MET A 33 -4.17 -14.15 -4.71
C MET A 33 -3.57 -13.85 -3.34
N ALA A 34 -2.27 -14.02 -3.15
CA ALA A 34 -1.61 -13.62 -1.92
C ALA A 34 -1.65 -12.10 -1.74
N THR A 35 -1.40 -11.33 -2.80
CA THR A 35 -1.48 -9.86 -2.84
C THR A 35 -2.88 -9.39 -2.45
N ALA A 36 -3.92 -9.90 -3.10
CA ALA A 36 -5.33 -9.63 -2.80
C ALA A 36 -5.66 -9.87 -1.32
N LEU A 37 -5.30 -11.05 -0.79
CA LEU A 37 -5.57 -11.42 0.60
C LEU A 37 -4.83 -10.54 1.61
N LEU A 38 -3.61 -10.11 1.30
CA LEU A 38 -2.84 -9.21 2.15
C LEU A 38 -3.43 -7.80 2.18
N PHE A 39 -3.87 -7.28 1.04
CA PHE A 39 -4.61 -6.03 0.97
C PHE A 39 -5.93 -6.09 1.76
N LEU A 40 -6.68 -7.18 1.60
CA LEU A 40 -7.90 -7.43 2.38
C LEU A 40 -7.61 -7.51 3.89
N ALA A 41 -6.54 -8.21 4.29
CA ALA A 41 -6.14 -8.28 5.68
C ALA A 41 -5.79 -6.89 6.25
N ALA A 42 -5.08 -6.06 5.49
CA ALA A 42 -4.77 -4.67 5.89
C ALA A 42 -6.06 -3.85 6.08
N CYS A 43 -7.01 -3.95 5.14
CA CYS A 43 -8.32 -3.32 5.24
C CYS A 43 -9.10 -3.76 6.49
N VAL A 44 -9.25 -5.07 6.69
CA VAL A 44 -10.03 -5.64 7.81
C VAL A 44 -9.41 -5.26 9.15
N VAL A 45 -8.10 -5.47 9.33
CA VAL A 45 -7.42 -5.14 10.59
C VAL A 45 -7.51 -3.64 10.87
N GLY A 46 -7.28 -2.79 9.86
CA GLY A 46 -7.34 -1.34 10.00
C GLY A 46 -8.74 -0.86 10.38
N THR A 47 -9.77 -1.36 9.70
CA THR A 47 -11.17 -1.04 9.96
C THR A 47 -11.62 -1.51 11.35
N LEU A 48 -11.29 -2.75 11.72
CA LEU A 48 -11.60 -3.27 13.06
C LEU A 48 -10.96 -2.41 14.16
N HIS A 49 -9.76 -1.89 13.94
CA HIS A 49 -9.11 -1.00 14.89
C HIS A 49 -9.81 0.36 14.97
N LEU A 50 -10.18 0.94 13.81
CA LEU A 50 -10.93 2.20 13.74
C LEU A 50 -12.30 2.12 14.44
N CYS A 51 -13.01 1.00 14.28
CA CYS A 51 -14.31 0.78 14.92
C CYS A 51 -14.18 0.59 16.43
N ARG A 52 -13.17 -0.16 16.89
CA ARG A 52 -12.95 -0.39 18.33
C ARG A 52 -12.41 0.84 19.04
N SER A 53 -11.75 1.74 18.33
CA SER A 53 -11.12 2.88 18.95
C SER A 53 -10.79 4.00 17.98
N ARG A 54 -10.93 5.26 18.42
CA ARG A 54 -10.37 6.41 17.67
C ARG A 54 -8.84 6.40 17.79
N PRO A 55 -8.07 6.24 16.69
CA PRO A 55 -6.61 6.29 16.74
C PRO A 55 -6.16 7.74 16.96
N ARG A 56 -5.47 8.01 18.08
CA ARG A 56 -4.89 9.34 18.36
C ARG A 56 -3.53 9.55 17.69
N ASP A 57 -2.74 8.49 17.56
CA ASP A 57 -1.34 8.59 17.08
C ASP A 57 -1.23 8.62 15.54
N TYR A 58 -2.16 7.91 14.87
CA TYR A 58 -2.22 7.74 13.42
C TYR A 58 -3.61 8.10 12.83
N PRO A 59 -4.15 9.31 13.13
CA PRO A 59 -5.54 9.66 12.82
C PRO A 59 -5.83 9.71 11.31
N ILE A 60 -4.81 9.96 10.48
CA ILE A 60 -4.92 10.02 9.01
C ILE A 60 -4.35 8.75 8.38
N LEU A 61 -3.20 8.27 8.87
CA LEU A 61 -2.50 7.15 8.24
C LEU A 61 -3.32 5.86 8.29
N LEU A 62 -3.97 5.55 9.42
CA LEU A 62 -4.73 4.31 9.55
C LEU A 62 -5.97 4.24 8.64
N PRO A 63 -6.86 5.25 8.58
CA PRO A 63 -7.98 5.21 7.64
C PRO A 63 -7.53 5.20 6.18
N VAL A 64 -6.47 5.95 5.84
CA VAL A 64 -5.91 5.91 4.48
C VAL A 64 -5.39 4.50 4.15
N ALA A 65 -4.63 3.87 5.06
CA ALA A 65 -4.13 2.52 4.84
C ALA A 65 -5.25 1.48 4.71
N ALA A 66 -6.33 1.60 5.50
CA ALA A 66 -7.48 0.71 5.39
C ALA A 66 -8.21 0.88 4.04
N VAL A 67 -8.39 2.11 3.57
CA VAL A 67 -8.99 2.40 2.27
C VAL A 67 -8.10 1.90 1.12
N LEU A 68 -6.79 2.12 1.19
CA LEU A 68 -5.87 1.57 0.19
C LEU A 68 -5.89 0.05 0.18
N GLY A 69 -6.03 -0.60 1.34
CA GLY A 69 -6.17 -2.05 1.41
C GLY A 69 -7.46 -2.55 0.76
N LEU A 70 -8.55 -1.78 0.87
CA LEU A 70 -9.78 -2.10 0.15
C LEU A 70 -9.61 -1.92 -1.36
N ILE A 71 -9.02 -0.79 -1.79
CA ILE A 71 -8.79 -0.51 -3.21
C ILE A 71 -7.89 -1.59 -3.81
N GLY A 72 -6.76 -1.90 -3.20
CA GLY A 72 -5.84 -2.95 -3.68
C GLY A 72 -6.50 -4.32 -3.73
N PHE A 73 -7.30 -4.70 -2.72
CA PHE A 73 -8.05 -5.96 -2.80
C PHE A 73 -9.05 -6.00 -3.96
N LEU A 74 -9.75 -4.89 -4.21
CA LEU A 74 -10.69 -4.80 -5.32
C LEU A 74 -9.94 -4.83 -6.66
N ASP A 75 -8.79 -4.17 -6.76
CA ASP A 75 -7.90 -4.19 -7.93
C ASP A 75 -7.55 -5.63 -8.33
N GLU A 76 -6.98 -6.39 -7.40
CA GLU A 76 -6.52 -7.77 -7.57
C GLU A 76 -7.65 -8.81 -7.72
N THR A 77 -8.90 -8.40 -7.59
CA THR A 77 -10.06 -9.31 -7.76
C THR A 77 -10.97 -8.88 -8.90
N SER A 78 -10.50 -7.97 -9.74
CA SER A 78 -11.26 -7.33 -10.80
C SER A 78 -12.57 -6.75 -10.28
N PHE A 79 -12.54 -5.94 -9.22
CA PHE A 79 -13.71 -5.44 -8.49
C PHE A 79 -14.75 -6.52 -8.12
N GLY A 80 -14.29 -7.76 -7.92
CA GLY A 80 -15.12 -8.92 -7.63
C GLY A 80 -15.65 -9.70 -8.84
N ALA A 81 -15.35 -9.33 -10.09
CA ALA A 81 -15.75 -10.14 -11.26
C ALA A 81 -15.24 -11.57 -11.17
N ARG A 82 -14.01 -11.78 -10.70
CA ARG A 82 -13.42 -13.11 -10.53
C ARG A 82 -14.20 -13.95 -9.51
N ILE A 83 -14.77 -13.30 -8.51
CA ILE A 83 -15.56 -13.95 -7.45
C ILE A 83 -17.01 -14.22 -7.91
N PHE A 84 -17.61 -13.27 -8.63
CA PHE A 84 -19.03 -13.33 -9.00
C PHE A 84 -19.30 -13.79 -10.44
N GLY A 85 -18.26 -14.02 -11.24
CA GLY A 85 -18.37 -14.42 -12.64
C GLY A 85 -18.91 -13.32 -13.55
N TRP A 86 -18.62 -12.05 -13.25
CA TRP A 86 -19.04 -10.93 -14.09
C TRP A 86 -18.04 -10.68 -15.21
N SER A 87 -18.53 -10.19 -16.35
CA SER A 87 -17.65 -9.70 -17.42
C SER A 87 -17.22 -8.28 -17.14
N MET A 88 -15.93 -7.98 -17.28
CA MET A 88 -15.42 -6.62 -17.16
C MET A 88 -15.70 -5.80 -18.42
N PRO A 89 -15.92 -4.48 -18.28
CA PRO A 89 -16.17 -3.64 -19.44
C PRO A 89 -14.89 -3.52 -20.28
N ALA A 90 -15.02 -3.68 -21.59
CA ALA A 90 -13.88 -3.54 -22.50
C ALA A 90 -13.32 -2.12 -22.47
N MET A 91 -11.99 -2.00 -22.40
CA MET A 91 -11.31 -0.72 -22.54
C MET A 91 -11.24 -0.25 -23.98
N ALA A 92 -11.17 1.07 -24.17
CA ALA A 92 -10.83 1.64 -25.47
C ALA A 92 -9.44 1.12 -25.89
N ASP A 93 -9.36 0.61 -27.12
CA ASP A 93 -8.14 0.04 -27.72
C ASP A 93 -7.69 -1.32 -27.17
N GLY A 94 -8.60 -2.06 -26.53
CA GLY A 94 -8.41 -3.46 -26.14
C GLY A 94 -8.07 -3.65 -24.66
N GLY A 95 -8.23 -4.88 -24.16
CA GLY A 95 -8.20 -5.20 -22.73
C GLY A 95 -9.55 -4.98 -22.06
N GLU A 96 -9.64 -5.36 -20.78
CA GLU A 96 -10.80 -5.20 -19.92
C GLU A 96 -10.45 -4.22 -18.81
N PHE A 97 -11.38 -3.36 -18.40
CA PHE A 97 -11.18 -2.46 -17.27
C PHE A 97 -11.48 -3.24 -16.00
N ASP A 98 -10.46 -3.87 -15.44
CA ASP A 98 -10.58 -4.77 -14.32
C ASP A 98 -9.82 -4.25 -13.09
N GLY A 99 -8.92 -3.28 -13.25
CA GLY A 99 -8.24 -2.59 -12.17
C GLY A 99 -8.50 -1.08 -12.07
N ALA A 100 -8.29 -0.51 -10.88
CA ALA A 100 -7.94 0.89 -10.73
C ALA A 100 -6.61 1.24 -11.41
N HIS A 101 -5.65 0.30 -11.50
CA HIS A 101 -4.40 0.53 -12.23
C HIS A 101 -4.61 0.75 -13.74
N ASP A 102 -5.68 0.21 -14.34
CA ASP A 102 -6.06 0.47 -15.74
C ASP A 102 -6.30 1.95 -16.05
N LEU A 103 -6.63 2.77 -15.04
CA LEU A 103 -6.71 4.22 -15.23
C LEU A 103 -5.38 4.78 -15.70
N VAL A 104 -4.25 4.23 -15.25
CA VAL A 104 -2.91 4.63 -15.68
C VAL A 104 -2.69 4.24 -17.14
N ILE A 105 -3.09 3.04 -17.54
CA ILE A 105 -3.06 2.58 -18.94
C ILE A 105 -3.92 3.50 -19.83
N LEU A 106 -5.16 3.79 -19.43
CA LEU A 106 -6.07 4.64 -20.18
C LEU A 106 -5.52 6.06 -20.34
N ILE A 107 -5.00 6.66 -19.27
CA ILE A 107 -4.35 7.98 -19.32
C ILE A 107 -3.16 7.95 -20.27
N TYR A 108 -2.33 6.91 -20.21
CA TYR A 108 -1.19 6.74 -21.09
C TYR A 108 -1.60 6.63 -22.57
N ARG A 109 -2.59 5.78 -22.89
CA ARG A 109 -3.11 5.61 -24.26
C ARG A 109 -3.73 6.90 -24.81
N LEU A 110 -4.48 7.62 -23.97
CA LEU A 110 -5.02 8.94 -24.32
C LEU A 110 -3.90 9.95 -24.58
N ALA A 111 -2.85 9.94 -23.76
CA ALA A 111 -1.69 10.79 -23.97
C ALA A 111 -0.99 10.48 -25.30
N LEU A 112 -0.80 9.21 -25.68
CA LEU A 112 -0.16 8.87 -26.96
C LEU A 112 -0.89 9.41 -28.20
N ARG A 113 -2.20 9.68 -28.09
CA ARG A 113 -3.04 10.19 -29.18
C ARG A 113 -3.22 11.71 -29.15
N ALA A 114 -2.91 12.33 -28.01
CA ALA A 114 -3.06 13.76 -27.82
C ALA A 114 -1.95 14.53 -28.56
N ASP A 115 -2.24 15.79 -28.85
CA ASP A 115 -1.23 16.72 -29.37
C ASP A 115 -0.03 16.80 -28.38
N PRO A 116 1.22 16.60 -28.83
CA PRO A 116 2.39 16.63 -27.94
C PRO A 116 2.55 17.95 -27.17
N MET A 117 2.15 19.07 -27.77
CA MET A 117 2.15 20.38 -27.12
C MET A 117 1.08 20.46 -26.02
N LEU A 118 -0.08 19.85 -26.24
CA LEU A 118 -1.12 19.75 -25.21
C LEU A 118 -0.64 18.90 -24.02
N ILE A 119 -0.01 17.75 -24.27
CA ILE A 119 0.56 16.91 -23.22
C ILE A 119 1.65 17.68 -22.46
N ALA A 120 2.54 18.37 -23.18
CA ALA A 120 3.58 19.19 -22.58
C ALA A 120 2.97 20.33 -21.74
N ALA A 121 1.89 20.97 -22.19
CA ALA A 121 1.19 22.01 -21.46
C ALA A 121 0.51 21.47 -20.19
N ILE A 122 -0.16 20.31 -20.27
CA ILE A 122 -0.77 19.64 -19.11
C ILE A 122 0.32 19.24 -18.11
N GLY A 123 1.40 18.62 -18.57
CA GLY A 123 2.54 18.22 -17.75
C GLY A 123 3.22 19.41 -17.07
N ALA A 124 3.46 20.50 -17.81
CA ALA A 124 4.02 21.74 -17.26
C ALA A 124 3.07 22.39 -16.24
N GLY A 125 1.76 22.40 -16.51
CA GLY A 125 0.75 22.89 -15.59
C GLY A 125 0.70 22.07 -14.29
N ALA A 126 0.64 20.74 -14.40
CA ALA A 126 0.67 19.82 -13.26
C ALA A 126 1.97 19.97 -12.44
N GLY A 127 3.11 20.07 -13.13
CA GLY A 127 4.41 20.32 -12.51
C GLY A 127 4.47 21.66 -11.76
N LEU A 128 3.93 22.72 -12.35
CA LEU A 128 3.84 24.03 -11.71
C LEU A 128 2.93 23.99 -10.47
N VAL A 129 1.77 23.34 -10.55
CA VAL A 129 0.86 23.15 -9.39
C VAL A 129 1.55 22.37 -8.28
N ALA A 130 2.23 21.27 -8.61
CA ALA A 130 2.98 20.47 -7.65
C ALA A 130 4.12 21.29 -7.01
N LEU A 131 4.85 22.08 -7.80
CA LEU A 131 5.90 22.96 -7.31
C LEU A 131 5.35 24.04 -6.36
N VAL A 132 4.27 24.74 -6.76
CA VAL A 132 3.62 25.76 -5.92
C VAL A 132 3.12 25.14 -4.61
N PHE A 133 2.50 23.96 -4.68
CA PHE A 133 2.07 23.22 -3.50
C PHE A 133 3.27 22.87 -2.61
N ALA A 134 4.35 22.34 -3.18
CA ALA A 134 5.56 21.97 -2.45
C ALA A 134 6.21 23.16 -1.74
N VAL A 135 6.32 24.30 -2.43
CA VAL A 135 6.86 25.54 -1.86
C VAL A 135 5.98 26.05 -0.73
N ARG A 136 4.65 26.09 -0.92
CA ARG A 136 3.71 26.57 0.10
C ARG A 136 3.59 25.64 1.31
N ARG A 137 3.77 24.33 1.10
CA ARG A 137 3.66 23.31 2.16
C ARG A 137 5.03 22.78 2.61
N ARG A 138 6.14 23.45 2.25
CA ARG A 138 7.51 22.97 2.50
C ARG A 138 7.75 22.52 3.95
N LYS A 139 7.28 23.27 4.94
CA LYS A 139 7.47 22.94 6.36
C LYS A 139 6.73 21.65 6.73
N ALA A 140 5.49 21.49 6.24
CA ALA A 140 4.69 20.30 6.47
C ALA A 140 5.27 19.08 5.73
N LEU A 141 5.74 19.26 4.50
CA LEU A 141 6.40 18.19 3.73
C LEU A 141 7.71 17.75 4.38
N LEU A 142 8.55 18.69 4.83
CA LEU A 142 9.77 18.35 5.56
C LEU A 142 9.46 17.65 6.90
N ALA A 143 8.43 18.10 7.62
CA ALA A 143 7.98 17.42 8.83
C ALA A 143 7.47 16.00 8.55
N LEU A 144 6.72 15.81 7.46
CA LEU A 144 6.27 14.49 7.01
C LEU A 144 7.46 13.61 6.60
N ALA A 145 8.40 14.12 5.81
CA ALA A 145 9.59 13.39 5.40
C ALA A 145 10.44 12.94 6.60
N ARG A 146 10.63 13.82 7.59
CA ARG A 146 11.28 13.46 8.86
C ARG A 146 10.49 12.39 9.60
N ARG A 147 9.16 12.48 9.62
CA ARG A 147 8.30 11.48 10.26
C ARG A 147 8.38 10.12 9.55
N VAL A 148 8.42 10.11 8.22
CA VAL A 148 8.66 8.90 7.40
C VAL A 148 10.02 8.27 7.74
N GLY A 149 11.08 9.07 7.85
CA GLY A 149 12.41 8.57 8.23
C GLY A 149 12.54 8.12 9.68
N ALA A 150 11.77 8.70 10.61
CA ALA A 150 11.87 8.41 12.04
C ALA A 150 10.89 7.33 12.52
N ASP A 151 9.78 7.13 11.81
CA ASP A 151 8.71 6.22 12.21
C ASP A 151 8.59 5.06 11.21
N PRO A 152 8.93 3.81 11.60
CA PRO A 152 8.89 2.66 10.71
C PRO A 152 7.50 2.35 10.13
N THR A 153 6.42 2.78 10.79
CA THR A 153 5.06 2.63 10.27
C THR A 153 4.80 3.59 9.10
N TYR A 154 5.30 4.83 9.19
CA TYR A 154 5.22 5.76 8.06
C TYR A 154 6.17 5.35 6.93
N LEU A 155 7.33 4.77 7.25
CA LEU A 155 8.24 4.24 6.25
C LEU A 155 7.62 3.07 5.48
N ALA A 156 6.97 2.14 6.16
CA ALA A 156 6.27 1.02 5.52
C ALA A 156 5.13 1.53 4.61
N MET A 157 4.39 2.57 5.04
CA MET A 157 3.36 3.19 4.21
C MET A 157 3.95 3.82 2.95
N ALA A 158 5.05 4.57 3.10
CA ALA A 158 5.73 5.21 1.98
C ALA A 158 6.28 4.17 0.99
N PHE A 159 6.80 3.05 1.49
CA PHE A 159 7.24 1.92 0.67
C PHE A 159 6.05 1.30 -0.08
N SER A 160 4.94 1.02 0.60
CA SER A 160 3.71 0.50 -0.04
C SER A 160 3.25 1.38 -1.21
N VAL A 161 3.13 2.70 -0.98
CA VAL A 161 2.73 3.66 -2.03
C VAL A 161 3.74 3.69 -3.18
N ALA A 162 5.04 3.64 -2.88
CA ALA A 162 6.08 3.62 -3.90
C ALA A 162 6.05 2.33 -4.73
N SER A 163 5.78 1.19 -4.09
CA SER A 163 5.70 -0.11 -4.76
C SER A 163 4.46 -0.22 -5.66
N VAL A 164 3.28 0.25 -5.23
CA VAL A 164 2.09 0.35 -6.12
C VAL A 164 2.41 1.23 -7.32
N ALA A 165 2.99 2.42 -7.09
CA ALA A 165 3.34 3.31 -8.20
C ALA A 165 4.37 2.69 -9.15
N PHE A 166 5.28 1.85 -8.64
CA PHE A 166 6.24 1.13 -9.46
C PHE A 166 5.58 -0.01 -10.24
N ALA A 167 4.68 -0.79 -9.63
CA ALA A 167 3.89 -1.82 -10.30
C ALA A 167 3.09 -1.23 -11.46
N SER A 168 2.32 -0.16 -11.22
CA SER A 168 1.55 0.52 -12.28
C SER A 168 2.41 1.09 -13.42
N LEU A 169 3.71 1.32 -13.20
CA LEU A 169 4.64 1.72 -14.27
C LEU A 169 5.16 0.52 -15.06
N LEU A 170 5.29 -0.66 -14.43
CA LEU A 170 5.68 -1.90 -15.10
C LEU A 170 4.55 -2.45 -15.98
N ASP A 171 3.32 -2.28 -15.51
CA ASP A 171 2.08 -2.64 -16.21
C ASP A 171 1.85 -1.81 -17.50
N LEU A 172 2.48 -0.63 -17.60
CA LEU A 172 2.53 0.08 -18.87
C LEU A 172 3.26 -0.81 -19.90
N GLU A 173 2.50 -1.40 -20.83
CA GLU A 173 2.95 -2.34 -21.87
C GLU A 173 3.93 -1.73 -22.92
N ILE A 174 4.94 -0.97 -22.48
CA ILE A 174 5.84 -0.18 -23.30
C ILE A 174 7.12 -0.97 -23.55
N GLY A 175 7.24 -1.53 -24.76
CA GLY A 175 8.49 -2.13 -25.24
C GLY A 175 8.98 -3.30 -24.38
N ILE A 176 10.10 -3.11 -23.68
CA ILE A 176 10.73 -4.13 -22.82
C ILE A 176 9.91 -4.42 -21.56
N LEU A 177 9.09 -3.47 -21.09
CA LEU A 177 8.28 -3.60 -19.87
C LEU A 177 7.27 -4.76 -19.96
N ARG A 178 6.79 -5.10 -21.16
CA ARG A 178 5.92 -6.29 -21.40
C ARG A 178 6.52 -7.63 -20.94
N ARG A 179 7.84 -7.72 -20.75
CA ARG A 179 8.51 -8.95 -20.27
C ARG A 179 8.72 -8.95 -18.75
N LEU A 180 8.31 -7.88 -18.07
CA LEU A 180 8.53 -7.65 -16.65
C LEU A 180 7.29 -7.92 -15.79
N GLY A 181 6.25 -8.57 -16.31
CA GLY A 181 5.05 -8.94 -15.53
C GLY A 181 5.35 -9.60 -14.17
N PRO A 182 6.36 -10.49 -14.03
CA PRO A 182 6.71 -11.02 -12.70
C PRO A 182 7.23 -9.96 -11.72
N LEU A 183 7.89 -8.90 -12.20
CA LEU A 183 8.36 -7.80 -11.34
C LEU A 183 7.20 -6.91 -10.89
N GLU A 184 6.18 -6.78 -11.72
CA GLU A 184 4.94 -6.09 -11.40
C GLU A 184 4.22 -6.80 -10.25
N GLU A 185 3.93 -8.10 -10.42
CA GLU A 185 3.30 -8.92 -9.38
C GLU A 185 4.12 -8.96 -8.06
N ILE A 186 5.45 -9.00 -8.15
CA ILE A 186 6.32 -8.90 -6.96
C ILE A 186 6.18 -7.52 -6.29
N ALA A 187 6.16 -6.44 -7.07
CA ALA A 187 6.01 -5.09 -6.54
C ALA A 187 4.64 -4.87 -5.86
N GLU A 188 3.57 -5.45 -6.40
CA GLU A 188 2.24 -5.42 -5.80
C GLU A 188 2.18 -6.21 -4.50
N LEU A 189 2.77 -7.42 -4.48
CA LEU A 189 2.88 -8.23 -3.27
C LEU A 189 3.64 -7.47 -2.17
N ASP A 190 4.75 -6.84 -2.52
CA ASP A 190 5.54 -5.98 -1.64
C ASP A 190 4.72 -4.80 -1.12
N ALA A 191 3.91 -4.19 -1.99
CA ALA A 191 3.01 -3.11 -1.61
C ALA A 191 1.98 -3.57 -0.58
N ALA A 192 1.36 -4.73 -0.79
CA ALA A 192 0.36 -5.31 0.11
C ALA A 192 0.97 -5.70 1.47
N LEU A 193 2.14 -6.33 1.46
CA LEU A 193 2.89 -6.66 2.69
C LEU A 193 3.23 -5.41 3.49
N ALA A 194 3.77 -4.37 2.84
CA ALA A 194 4.15 -3.13 3.52
C ALA A 194 2.93 -2.37 4.05
N LEU A 195 1.78 -2.43 3.38
CA LEU A 195 0.53 -1.86 3.87
C LEU A 195 0.03 -2.59 5.11
N LEU A 196 0.09 -3.93 5.12
CA LEU A 196 -0.27 -4.73 6.29
C LEU A 196 0.65 -4.42 7.48
N VAL A 197 1.97 -4.32 7.26
CA VAL A 197 2.94 -3.90 8.28
C VAL A 197 2.62 -2.51 8.83
N THR A 198 2.20 -1.58 7.96
CA THR A 198 1.76 -0.23 8.35
C THR A 198 0.60 -0.31 9.35
N VAL A 199 -0.45 -1.05 9.00
CA VAL A 199 -1.65 -1.21 9.83
C VAL A 199 -1.31 -1.89 11.15
N MET A 200 -0.54 -2.99 11.12
CA MET A 200 -0.12 -3.72 12.31
C MET A 200 0.76 -2.88 13.23
N GLY A 201 1.69 -2.09 12.67
CA GLY A 201 2.55 -1.19 13.43
C GLY A 201 1.79 -0.05 14.11
N ALA A 202 0.77 0.48 13.45
CA ALA A 202 -0.14 1.47 14.03
C ALA A 202 -0.96 0.86 15.20
N CYS A 203 -1.47 -0.35 15.04
CA CYS A 203 -2.23 -1.05 16.07
C CYS A 203 -1.37 -1.46 17.28
N GLY A 204 -0.16 -1.98 17.04
CA GLY A 204 0.72 -2.53 18.07
C GLY A 204 1.31 -1.47 19.02
N ARG A 205 1.57 -0.26 18.51
CA ARG A 205 2.08 0.84 19.35
C ARG A 205 1.09 1.26 20.43
N ARG A 206 -0.20 1.29 20.07
CA ARG A 206 -1.27 1.61 21.01
C ARG A 206 -1.40 0.58 22.13
N ALA A 207 -1.37 -0.71 21.80
CA ALA A 207 -1.45 -1.78 22.79
C ALA A 207 -0.36 -1.65 23.86
N ARG A 208 0.86 -1.24 23.47
CA ARG A 208 1.97 -0.97 24.40
C ARG A 208 1.70 0.24 25.29
N LEU A 209 1.15 1.33 24.74
CA LEU A 209 0.79 2.52 25.53
C LEU A 209 -0.31 2.24 26.57
N GLU A 210 -1.33 1.46 26.20
CA GLU A 210 -2.40 1.05 27.11
C GLU A 210 -1.91 0.11 28.21
N ALA A 211 -1.00 -0.82 27.90
CA ALA A 211 -0.38 -1.70 28.88
C ALA A 211 0.50 -0.93 29.88
N GLY A 212 1.26 0.07 29.41
CA GLY A 212 2.09 0.94 30.25
C GLY A 212 1.27 1.76 31.26
N HIS A 213 0.13 2.33 30.83
CA HIS A 213 -0.76 3.09 31.73
C HIS A 213 -1.37 2.21 32.82
N ARG A 214 -1.77 0.97 32.52
CA ARG A 214 -2.32 0.04 33.52
C ARG A 214 -1.31 -0.34 34.59
N HIS A 215 -0.03 -0.49 34.23
CA HIS A 215 1.03 -0.80 35.20
C HIS A 215 1.38 0.38 36.12
N HIS A 216 1.34 1.62 35.64
CA HIS A 216 1.55 2.79 36.50
C HIS A 216 0.36 3.05 37.44
N GLY A 217 -0.88 2.87 36.96
CA GLY A 217 -2.07 3.01 37.80
C GLY A 217 -2.14 2.00 38.95
N ARG A 218 -1.69 0.76 38.74
CA ARG A 218 -1.64 -0.27 39.81
C ARG A 218 -0.58 -0.01 40.88
N ARG A 219 0.56 0.63 40.54
CA ARG A 219 1.60 0.96 41.53
C ARG A 219 1.22 2.13 42.43
N GLN A 220 0.38 3.05 41.97
CA GLN A 220 -0.11 4.16 42.81
C GLN A 220 -1.30 3.76 43.69
N ALA A 221 -1.96 2.63 43.39
CA ALA A 221 -3.11 2.12 44.14
C ALA A 221 -2.75 1.09 45.22
N GLN A 222 -1.47 0.88 45.53
CA GLN A 222 -1.05 0.22 46.77
C GLN A 222 -0.83 1.31 47.82
N PRO A 223 -1.84 1.67 48.64
CA PRO A 223 -1.60 2.53 49.79
C PRO A 223 -0.62 1.81 50.73
N ASN A 224 0.28 2.58 51.34
CA ASN A 224 1.19 2.13 52.39
C ASN A 224 0.42 1.43 53.52
N GLU A 225 0.22 0.12 53.43
CA GLU A 225 -0.26 -0.71 54.55
C GLU A 225 0.87 -1.07 55.53
N GLU A 226 2.13 -0.74 55.21
CA GLU A 226 3.29 -0.92 56.09
C GLU A 226 3.54 0.31 56.97
N MET A 227 2.60 0.66 57.86
CA MET A 227 2.91 1.48 59.04
C MET A 227 1.92 1.23 60.19
N ARG A 228 1.76 -0.04 60.57
CA ARG A 228 1.22 -0.44 61.89
C ARG A 228 1.99 -1.65 62.38
N ILE A 229 3.11 -1.41 63.04
CA ILE A 229 3.63 -2.34 64.05
C ILE A 229 3.82 -1.50 65.30
N GLU A 230 3.01 -1.86 66.29
CA GLU A 230 2.97 -1.34 67.66
C GLU A 230 4.20 -1.74 68.47
#